data_AF-U9VMJ0-F1
#
_entry.id   AF-U9VMJ0-F1
#
_cell.length_a   1.000
_cell.length_b   1.000
_cell.length_c   1.000
_cell.angle_alpha   90.00
_cell.angle_beta   90.00
_cell.angle_gamma   90.00
#
_symmetry.space_group_name_H-M   'P 1'
#
loop_
_entity.id
_entity.type
_entity.pdbx_description
1 polymer ?
#
loop_
_entity_poly.entity_id
_entity_poly.type
_entity_poly.pdbx_seq_one_letter_code
_entity_poly.pdbx_strand_id
1 'polypeptide(L)'
;MSHNQEAVTTAIAVLLSTTPETRLGQLLKVCLAAKVDGDVHSQAQALFQNTDNLAHWVQSIISNDGHYTPDEWQALGEMDLLENIEKFVEGLLTEVEAL
;
A
#
# COMPACT_ATOMS: atom_id res chain seq x y z
N MET A 1 -13.76 -16.22 4.16
CA MET A 1 -13.20 -15.24 3.20
C MET A 1 -13.97 -15.35 1.90
N SER A 2 -14.26 -14.24 1.23
CA SER A 2 -14.93 -14.29 -0.07
C SER A 2 -13.92 -14.68 -1.17
N HIS A 3 -14.41 -15.31 -2.25
CA HIS A 3 -13.57 -15.74 -3.39
C HIS A 3 -12.77 -14.57 -4.01
N ASN A 4 -13.26 -13.34 -3.89
CA ASN A 4 -12.59 -12.13 -4.37
C ASN A 4 -11.42 -11.71 -3.46
N GLN A 5 -11.53 -11.88 -2.14
CA GLN A 5 -10.43 -11.58 -1.22
C GLN A 5 -9.24 -12.52 -1.44
N GLU A 6 -9.51 -13.79 -1.72
CA GLU A 6 -8.46 -14.79 -1.96
C GLU A 6 -7.72 -14.55 -3.28
N ALA A 7 -8.46 -14.17 -4.34
CA ALA A 7 -7.88 -13.79 -5.63
C ALA A 7 -7.02 -12.52 -5.54
N VAL A 8 -7.49 -11.49 -4.81
CA VAL A 8 -6.72 -10.25 -4.59
C VAL A 8 -5.47 -10.51 -3.77
N THR A 9 -5.57 -11.30 -2.69
CA THR A 9 -4.41 -11.68 -1.88
C THR A 9 -3.38 -12.44 -2.70
N THR A 10 -3.83 -13.36 -3.55
CA THR A 10 -2.94 -14.13 -4.45
C THR A 10 -2.28 -13.22 -5.49
N ALA A 11 -3.01 -12.29 -6.10
CA ALA A 11 -2.45 -11.34 -7.05
C ALA A 11 -1.41 -10.41 -6.40
N ILE A 12 -1.70 -9.91 -5.19
CA ILE A 12 -0.76 -9.11 -4.40
C ILE A 12 0.49 -9.92 -4.04
N ALA A 13 0.32 -11.17 -3.59
CA ALA A 13 1.44 -12.05 -3.26
C ALA A 13 2.34 -12.35 -4.48
N VAL A 14 1.74 -12.53 -5.67
CA VAL A 14 2.47 -12.71 -6.92
C VAL A 14 3.26 -11.44 -7.29
N LEU A 15 2.63 -10.27 -7.21
CA LEU A 15 3.31 -8.99 -7.47
C LEU A 15 4.44 -8.74 -6.46
N LEU A 16 4.21 -8.99 -5.17
CA LEU A 16 5.24 -8.90 -4.13
C LEU A 16 6.42 -9.84 -4.36
N SER A 17 6.19 -11.01 -4.97
CA SER A 17 7.28 -11.96 -5.27
C SER A 17 8.20 -11.49 -6.39
N THR A 18 7.75 -10.56 -7.24
CA THR A 18 8.51 -10.02 -8.37
C THR A 18 9.03 -8.60 -8.13
N THR A 19 8.47 -7.88 -7.16
CA THR A 19 8.84 -6.47 -6.86
C THR A 19 9.13 -6.18 -5.38
N PRO A 20 9.72 -7.09 -4.56
CA PRO A 20 9.71 -6.95 -3.09
C PRO A 20 10.46 -5.72 -2.54
N GLU A 21 11.40 -5.17 -3.31
CA GLU A 21 12.22 -4.00 -2.95
C GLU A 21 11.82 -2.72 -3.69
N THR A 22 10.83 -2.79 -4.59
CA THR A 22 10.37 -1.60 -5.33
C THR A 22 9.33 -0.83 -4.51
N ARG A 23 9.02 0.41 -4.91
CA ARG A 23 8.02 1.24 -4.21
C ARG A 23 6.63 0.62 -4.26
N LEU A 24 6.29 0.01 -5.41
CA LEU A 24 5.09 -0.79 -5.55
C LEU A 24 5.10 -1.96 -4.56
N GLY A 25 6.21 -2.68 -4.43
CA GLY A 25 6.34 -3.75 -3.44
C GLY A 25 6.13 -3.27 -2.00
N GLN A 26 6.72 -2.13 -1.65
CA GLN A 26 6.55 -1.50 -0.33
C GLN A 26 5.08 -1.12 -0.07
N LEU A 27 4.41 -0.51 -1.05
CA LEU A 27 2.98 -0.19 -0.95
C LEU A 27 2.11 -1.46 -0.79
N LEU A 28 2.41 -2.50 -1.57
CA LEU A 28 1.68 -3.77 -1.51
C LEU A 28 1.88 -4.50 -0.16
N LYS A 29 3.07 -4.41 0.46
CA LYS A 29 3.33 -4.92 1.81
C LYS A 29 2.45 -4.24 2.84
N VAL A 30 2.31 -2.91 2.78
CA VAL A 30 1.41 -2.15 3.66
C VAL A 30 -0.04 -2.60 3.48
N CYS A 31 -0.52 -2.71 2.24
CA CYS A 31 -1.88 -3.17 1.96
C CYS A 31 -2.16 -4.57 2.53
N LEU A 32 -1.15 -5.46 2.52
CA LEU A 32 -1.26 -6.81 3.05
C LEU A 32 -1.22 -6.87 4.58
N ALA A 33 -0.41 -6.00 5.20
CA ALA A 33 -0.29 -5.88 6.66
C ALA A 33 -1.54 -5.25 7.30
N ALA A 34 -2.09 -4.22 6.67
CA ALA A 34 -3.15 -3.37 7.22
C ALA A 34 -4.55 -4.00 7.32
N LYS A 35 -4.71 -5.26 6.90
CA LYS A 35 -5.98 -6.03 6.92
C LYS A 35 -7.21 -5.19 6.57
N VAL A 36 -7.12 -4.43 5.47
CA VAL A 36 -8.08 -3.36 5.14
C VAL A 36 -9.52 -3.88 5.13
N ASP A 37 -10.36 -3.32 6.01
CA ASP A 37 -11.80 -3.56 6.06
C ASP A 37 -12.56 -2.30 5.59
N GLY A 38 -13.69 -2.46 4.88
CA GLY A 38 -14.46 -1.34 4.32
C GLY A 38 -14.26 -1.07 2.81
N ASP A 39 -14.58 0.15 2.35
CA ASP A 39 -14.57 0.52 0.92
C ASP A 39 -13.14 0.86 0.42
N VAL A 40 -12.36 -0.20 0.23
CA VAL A 40 -10.99 -0.14 -0.30
C VAL A 40 -10.92 0.52 -1.67
N HIS A 41 -11.98 0.41 -2.48
CA HIS A 41 -12.00 0.98 -3.83
C HIS A 41 -12.01 2.52 -3.77
N SER A 42 -12.89 3.10 -2.97
CA SER A 42 -12.95 4.55 -2.78
C SER A 42 -11.66 5.10 -2.17
N GLN A 43 -11.06 4.39 -1.22
CA GLN A 43 -9.76 4.78 -0.64
C GLN A 43 -8.63 4.71 -1.67
N ALA A 44 -8.54 3.64 -2.45
CA ALA A 44 -7.54 3.54 -3.52
C ALA A 44 -7.74 4.61 -4.60
N GLN A 45 -8.98 4.88 -4.98
CA GLN A 45 -9.31 5.92 -5.95
C GLN A 45 -8.90 7.32 -5.45
N ALA A 46 -9.10 7.61 -4.17
CA ALA A 46 -8.67 8.88 -3.57
C ALA A 46 -7.15 9.06 -3.62
N LEU A 47 -6.37 7.99 -3.45
CA LEU A 47 -4.91 8.03 -3.59
C LEU A 47 -4.49 8.37 -5.03
N PHE A 48 -5.09 7.71 -6.02
CA PHE A 48 -4.76 7.97 -7.43
C PHE A 48 -5.25 9.34 -7.93
N GLN A 49 -6.28 9.91 -7.29
CA GLN A 49 -6.75 11.27 -7.58
C GLN A 49 -5.88 12.36 -6.93
N ASN A 50 -5.24 12.05 -5.80
CA ASN A 50 -4.37 12.97 -5.11
C ASN A 50 -3.25 12.22 -4.35
N THR A 51 -2.15 12.01 -5.06
CA THR A 51 -0.98 11.28 -4.56
C THR A 51 -0.21 12.04 -3.48
N ASP A 52 -0.38 13.37 -3.37
CA ASP A 52 0.26 14.19 -2.34
C ASP A 52 -0.24 13.80 -0.93
N ASN A 53 -1.39 13.12 -0.86
CA ASN A 53 -2.00 12.66 0.37
C ASN A 53 -1.55 11.24 0.77
N LEU A 54 -0.52 10.67 0.12
CA LEU A 54 -0.07 9.29 0.34
C LEU A 54 0.22 8.99 1.81
N ALA A 55 0.89 9.89 2.54
CA ALA A 55 1.19 9.67 3.95
C ALA A 55 -0.06 9.54 4.82
N HIS A 56 -1.06 10.39 4.58
CA HIS A 56 -2.34 10.32 5.29
C HIS A 56 -3.16 9.10 4.87
N TRP A 57 -3.08 8.72 3.59
CA TRP A 57 -3.74 7.51 3.10
C TRP A 57 -3.17 6.25 3.75
N VAL A 58 -1.84 6.12 3.76
CA VAL A 58 -1.15 4.98 4.38
C VAL A 58 -1.51 4.91 5.86
N GLN A 59 -1.48 6.06 6.56
CA GLN A 59 -1.87 6.14 7.96
C GLN A 59 -3.33 5.69 8.19
N SER A 60 -4.26 6.13 7.34
CA SER A 60 -5.67 5.75 7.41
C SER A 60 -5.89 4.26 7.19
N ILE A 61 -5.05 3.63 6.39
CA ILE A 61 -5.12 2.20 6.10
C ILE A 61 -4.59 1.37 7.27
N ILE A 62 -3.41 1.69 7.79
CA ILE A 62 -2.82 0.94 8.91
C ILE A 62 -3.53 1.18 10.24
N SER A 63 -4.30 2.28 10.38
CA SER A 63 -5.05 2.58 11.60
C SER A 63 -6.52 2.19 11.52
N ASN A 64 -6.93 1.49 10.45
CA ASN A 64 -8.32 1.29 10.10
C ASN A 64 -9.09 0.46 11.14
N ASP A 65 -8.43 -0.52 11.78
CA ASP A 65 -9.01 -1.35 12.84
C ASP A 65 -8.77 -0.77 14.26
N GLY A 66 -8.19 0.43 14.34
CA GLY A 66 -7.85 1.12 15.58
C GLY A 66 -6.65 0.53 16.34
N HIS A 67 -5.94 -0.45 15.79
CA HIS A 67 -4.82 -1.12 16.45
C HIS A 67 -3.61 -1.22 15.53
N TYR A 68 -2.49 -0.63 15.94
CA TYR A 68 -1.25 -0.81 15.19
C TYR A 68 -0.54 -2.10 15.62
N THR A 69 -0.24 -2.94 14.65
CA THR A 69 0.55 -4.16 14.78
C THR A 69 2.03 -3.91 14.46
N PRO A 70 2.95 -4.75 14.96
CA PRO A 70 4.37 -4.64 14.60
C PRO A 70 4.62 -4.72 13.09
N ASP A 71 3.86 -5.56 12.38
CA ASP A 71 4.00 -5.77 10.94
C ASP A 71 3.60 -4.52 10.14
N GLU A 72 2.56 -3.80 10.58
CA GLU A 72 2.15 -2.52 9.97
C GLU A 72 3.19 -1.42 10.20
N TRP A 73 3.77 -1.33 11.39
CA TRP A 73 4.85 -0.38 11.68
C TRP A 73 6.10 -0.66 10.86
N GLN A 74 6.45 -1.94 10.70
CA GLN A 74 7.57 -2.33 9.87
C GLN A 74 7.31 -1.95 8.40
N ALA A 75 6.15 -2.31 7.85
CA ALA A 75 5.81 -2.00 6.47
C ALA A 75 5.78 -0.49 6.20
N LEU A 76 5.26 0.31 7.15
CA LEU A 76 5.30 1.77 7.06
C LEU A 76 6.75 2.31 7.07
N GLY A 77 7.59 1.80 7.96
CA GLY A 77 8.99 2.20 8.06
C GLY A 77 9.79 1.90 6.80
N GLU A 78 9.49 0.79 6.12
CA GLU A 78 10.12 0.40 4.86
C GLU A 78 9.80 1.34 3.69
N MET A 79 8.71 2.12 3.74
CA MET A 79 8.35 3.06 2.67
C MET A 79 9.18 4.35 2.70
N ASP A 80 9.86 4.66 3.80
CA ASP A 80 10.69 5.86 3.98
C ASP A 80 10.01 7.18 3.55
N LEU A 81 8.72 7.31 3.84
CA LEU A 81 7.91 8.47 3.47
C LEU A 81 8.32 9.76 4.20
N LEU A 82 9.15 9.66 5.24
CA LEU A 82 9.57 10.81 6.05
C LEU A 82 10.63 11.66 5.36
N GLU A 83 11.46 11.08 4.49
CA GLU A 83 12.53 11.82 3.80
C GLU A 83 12.05 12.49 2.51
N ASN A 84 11.20 11.83 1.70
CA ASN A 84 10.70 12.42 0.45
C ASN A 84 9.47 11.68 -0.15
N ILE A 85 8.27 12.10 0.24
CA ILE A 85 7.00 11.57 -0.31
C ILE A 85 6.92 11.73 -1.82
N GLU A 86 7.36 12.87 -2.37
CA GLU A 86 7.28 13.18 -3.81
C GLU A 86 8.10 12.18 -4.63
N LYS A 87 9.33 11.87 -4.21
CA LYS A 87 10.17 10.84 -4.85
C LYS A 87 9.62 9.44 -4.69
N PHE A 88 8.92 9.17 -3.60
CA PHE A 88 8.22 7.89 -3.45
C PHE A 88 7.10 7.79 -4.48
N VAL A 89 6.26 8.81 -4.59
CA VAL A 89 5.15 8.86 -5.56
C VAL A 89 5.64 8.80 -7.00
N GLU A 90 6.64 9.60 -7.37
CA GLU A 90 7.19 9.64 -8.73
C GLU A 90 7.74 8.26 -9.15
N GLY A 91 8.51 7.61 -8.27
CA GLY A 91 9.01 6.28 -8.53
C GLY A 91 7.91 5.21 -8.56
N LEU A 92 6.89 5.33 -7.70
CA LEU A 92 5.74 4.44 -7.72
C LEU A 92 4.97 4.53 -9.05
N LEU A 93 4.70 5.74 -9.53
CA LEU A 93 4.01 5.97 -10.81
C LEU A 93 4.83 5.42 -11.98
N THR A 94 6.15 5.68 -11.98
CA THR A 94 7.07 5.12 -12.99
C THR A 94 7.05 3.60 -13.02
N GLU A 95 7.03 2.95 -11.84
CA GLU A 95 6.95 1.50 -11.74
C GLU A 95 5.61 0.95 -12.26
N VAL A 96 4.49 1.62 -11.94
CA VAL A 96 3.15 1.21 -12.38
C VAL A 96 2.96 1.38 -13.89
N GLU A 97 3.49 2.45 -14.50
CA GLU A 97 3.44 2.67 -15.94
C GLU A 97 4.27 1.64 -16.74
N ALA A 98 5.24 0.99 -16.10
CA ALA A 98 6.10 -0.01 -16.70
C ALA A 98 5.56 -1.46 -16.62
N LEU A 99 4.42 -1.68 -15.96
CA LEU A 99 3.71 -2.97 -15.85
C LEU A 99 2.80 -3.24 -17.06
#